data_AF-A1Y1C9-F1
#
_entry.id   AF-A1Y1C9-F1
#
_cell.length_a   1.000
_cell.length_b   1.000
_cell.length_c   1.000
_cell.angle_alpha   90.00
_cell.angle_beta   90.00
_cell.angle_gamma   90.00
#
_symmetry.space_group_name_H-M   'P 1'
#
loop_
_entity.id
_entity.type
_entity.pdbx_description
1 polymer ?
#
loop_
_entity_poly.entity_id
_entity_poly.type
_entity_poly.pdbx_seq_one_letter_code
_entity_poly.pdbx_strand_id
1 'polypeptide(L)'
;PTNFVRDWIKSKYSMVILQLFQHYNNTIKSVEIITKELPGTSKTVIELPTKTFADIGSSELNAENIFSTLDVRFTFDNFVVGVPNELAYAAARAVAESTDAVSESNPLFLYGGVGLGKTHLMHAIGWYIKQNNPNRKVIYMSAEKFMYQFVKALRNKEVISFKEKFRSVDVLMIDDIQFICGKDSTQEEFFHTFNTLID
;
A
#
# COMPACT_ATOMS: atom_id res chain seq x y z
N PRO A 1 13.70 1.87 17.89
CA PRO A 1 13.70 0.73 16.94
C PRO A 1 12.64 -0.31 17.36
N THR A 2 11.70 -0.63 16.47
CA THR A 2 10.56 -1.52 16.77
C THR A 2 10.94 -3.00 16.67
N ASN A 3 10.18 -3.87 17.33
CA ASN A 3 10.33 -5.33 17.23
C ASN A 3 10.22 -5.81 15.77
N PHE A 4 9.44 -5.13 14.94
CA PHE A 4 9.31 -5.43 13.52
C PHE A 4 10.61 -5.17 12.75
N VAL A 5 11.24 -4.00 12.93
CA VAL A 5 12.54 -3.72 12.29
C VAL A 5 13.58 -4.74 12.73
N ARG A 6 13.57 -5.14 14.01
CA ARG A 6 14.41 -6.22 14.52
C ARG A 6 14.14 -7.55 13.80
N ASP A 7 12.88 -7.94 13.64
CA ASP A 7 12.51 -9.22 13.04
C ASP A 7 12.76 -9.24 11.52
N TRP A 8 12.58 -8.11 10.83
CA TRP A 8 12.94 -7.92 9.43
C TRP A 8 14.46 -7.98 9.23
N ILE A 9 15.26 -7.30 10.08
CA ILE A 9 16.72 -7.38 10.01
C ILE A 9 17.19 -8.82 10.31
N LYS A 10 16.58 -9.49 11.30
CA LYS A 10 16.86 -10.90 11.59
C LYS A 10 16.56 -11.79 10.39
N SER A 11 15.41 -11.62 9.75
CA SER A 11 15.00 -12.44 8.60
C SER A 11 15.94 -12.25 7.39
N LYS A 12 16.23 -11.00 7.00
CA LYS A 12 17.01 -10.72 5.79
C LYS A 12 18.53 -10.75 5.96
N TYR A 13 19.04 -10.35 7.11
CA TYR A 13 20.47 -10.06 7.28
C TYR A 13 21.16 -10.88 8.36
N SER A 14 20.48 -11.81 9.03
CA SER A 14 21.07 -12.63 10.09
C SER A 14 22.36 -13.32 9.66
N MET A 15 22.36 -13.93 8.46
CA MET A 15 23.52 -14.66 7.94
C MET A 15 24.68 -13.72 7.61
N VAL A 16 24.40 -12.59 6.97
CA VAL A 16 25.41 -11.57 6.61
C VAL A 16 26.03 -10.97 7.87
N ILE A 17 25.21 -10.62 8.86
CA ILE A 17 25.66 -10.06 10.13
C ILE A 17 26.54 -11.08 10.86
N LEU A 18 26.14 -12.36 10.93
CA LEU A 18 26.94 -13.40 11.56
C LEU A 18 28.30 -13.59 10.87
N GLN A 19 28.33 -13.61 9.53
CA GLN A 19 29.58 -13.73 8.76
C GLN A 19 30.53 -12.56 9.01
N LEU A 20 30.01 -11.34 9.09
CA LEU A 20 30.82 -10.16 9.40
C LEU A 20 31.41 -10.23 10.81
N PHE A 21 30.65 -10.68 11.81
CA PHE A 21 31.17 -10.86 13.17
C PHE A 21 32.18 -12.00 13.26
N GLN A 22 31.96 -13.10 12.54
CA GLN A 22 32.90 -14.22 12.47
C GLN A 22 34.21 -13.79 11.84
N HIS A 23 34.19 -12.97 10.79
CA HIS A 23 35.40 -12.45 10.16
C HIS A 23 36.38 -11.79 11.15
N TYR A 24 35.86 -11.04 12.13
CA TYR A 24 36.68 -10.40 13.17
C TYR A 24 36.91 -11.30 14.39
N ASN A 25 35.97 -12.19 14.69
CA ASN A 25 36.08 -13.13 15.81
C ASN A 25 35.36 -14.44 15.50
N ASN A 26 36.15 -15.43 15.07
CA ASN A 26 35.67 -16.76 14.70
C ASN A 26 35.03 -17.57 15.85
N THR A 27 35.06 -17.07 17.09
CA THR A 27 34.40 -17.74 18.23
C THR A 27 32.91 -17.42 18.37
N ILE A 28 32.41 -16.41 17.64
CA ILE A 28 30.99 -16.01 17.67
C ILE A 28 30.14 -16.97 16.84
N LYS A 29 29.18 -17.65 17.48
CA LYS A 29 28.32 -18.66 16.84
C LYS A 29 26.90 -18.19 16.55
N SER A 30 26.46 -17.12 17.20
CA SER A 30 25.13 -16.54 17.01
C SER A 30 25.15 -15.04 17.30
N VAL A 31 24.26 -14.30 16.63
CA VAL A 31 24.05 -12.88 16.87
C VAL A 31 22.57 -12.67 17.12
N GLU A 32 22.23 -12.13 18.29
CA GLU A 32 20.86 -11.77 18.63
C GLU A 32 20.67 -10.26 18.52
N ILE A 33 19.68 -9.86 17.73
CA ILE A 33 19.26 -8.46 17.63
C ILE A 33 18.18 -8.22 18.68
N ILE A 34 18.40 -7.24 19.55
CA ILE A 34 17.46 -6.83 20.60
C ILE A 34 17.05 -5.38 20.40
N THR A 35 15.80 -5.07 20.76
CA THR A 35 15.28 -3.70 20.80
C THR A 35 15.25 -3.24 22.24
N LYS A 36 15.99 -2.17 22.55
CA LYS A 36 15.92 -1.54 23.87
C LYS A 36 14.92 -0.38 23.79
N GLU A 37 13.83 -0.47 24.56
CA GLU A 37 12.95 0.67 24.79
C GLU A 37 13.78 1.74 25.52
N LEU A 38 13.82 2.96 24.97
CA LEU A 38 14.42 4.10 25.66
C LEU A 38 13.51 4.47 26.85
N PRO A 39 14.06 4.67 28.06
CA PRO A 39 13.26 5.04 29.22
C PRO A 39 12.74 6.46 29.00
N GLY A 40 11.44 6.59 28.69
CA GLY A 40 10.80 7.89 28.45
C GLY A 40 9.48 7.84 27.68
N THR A 41 9.19 6.78 26.94
CA THR A 41 7.85 6.58 26.35
C THR A 41 7.07 5.61 27.20
N SER A 42 6.34 6.14 28.18
CA SER A 42 5.30 5.41 28.90
C SER A 42 4.50 4.61 27.89
N LYS A 43 4.36 3.30 28.15
CA LYS A 43 3.28 2.49 27.60
C LYS A 43 1.97 3.04 28.12
N THR A 44 1.51 4.15 27.56
CA THR A 44 0.08 4.31 27.42
C THR A 44 -0.32 3.18 26.49
N VAL A 45 -0.97 2.18 27.07
CA VAL A 45 -2.03 1.46 26.37
C VAL A 45 -2.99 2.57 25.95
N ILE A 46 -2.70 3.20 24.82
CA ILE A 46 -3.64 4.08 24.15
C ILE A 46 -4.65 3.08 23.65
N GLU A 47 -5.73 2.89 24.44
CA GLU A 47 -7.03 2.54 23.88
C GLU A 47 -7.07 3.17 22.51
N LEU A 48 -7.19 2.33 21.47
CA LEU A 48 -7.38 2.81 20.11
C LEU A 48 -8.23 4.06 20.21
N PRO A 49 -7.85 5.20 19.62
CA PRO A 49 -8.80 6.28 19.57
C PRO A 49 -10.04 5.68 18.94
N THR A 50 -11.07 5.50 19.78
CA THR A 50 -12.46 5.27 19.44
C THR A 50 -12.99 6.56 18.82
N LYS A 51 -12.19 7.23 17.98
CA LYS A 51 -12.66 7.63 16.66
C LYS A 51 -12.86 6.34 15.90
N THR A 52 -13.95 5.70 16.29
CA THR A 52 -14.51 4.50 15.72
C THR A 52 -14.34 4.60 14.21
N PHE A 53 -13.88 3.54 13.55
CA PHE A 53 -14.17 3.39 12.12
C PHE A 53 -15.70 3.46 11.84
N ALA A 54 -16.56 3.50 12.87
CA ALA A 54 -17.97 3.88 12.80
C ALA A 54 -18.24 5.38 12.53
N ASP A 55 -17.28 6.29 12.76
CA ASP A 55 -17.40 7.74 12.45
C ASP A 55 -16.94 8.09 11.04
N ILE A 56 -16.38 7.13 10.29
CA ILE A 56 -16.16 7.22 8.84
C ILE A 56 -17.52 7.08 8.09
N GLY A 57 -18.63 6.87 8.81
CA GLY A 57 -19.98 6.76 8.26
C GLY A 57 -20.82 8.02 8.47
N SER A 58 -20.74 8.98 7.54
CA SER A 58 -21.90 9.83 7.18
C SER A 58 -21.85 10.34 5.74
N SER A 59 -21.19 9.60 4.84
CA SER A 59 -21.60 9.59 3.45
C SER A 59 -22.00 8.15 3.12
N GLU A 60 -23.19 7.98 2.57
CA GLU A 60 -23.75 6.71 2.12
C GLU A 60 -22.82 6.08 1.06
N LEU A 61 -21.76 5.42 1.50
CA LEU A 61 -20.98 4.55 0.63
C LEU A 61 -21.80 3.27 0.45
N ASN A 62 -22.69 3.29 -0.55
CA ASN A 62 -23.48 2.15 -0.98
C ASN A 62 -22.63 0.88 -0.97
N ALA A 63 -23.02 -0.07 -0.12
CA ALA A 63 -22.32 -1.34 0.10
C ALA A 63 -22.19 -2.21 -1.18
N GLU A 64 -22.85 -1.80 -2.27
CA GLU A 64 -22.82 -2.48 -3.56
C GLU A 64 -21.64 -2.04 -4.45
N ASN A 65 -21.02 -0.88 -4.22
CA ASN A 65 -19.82 -0.45 -4.95
C ASN A 65 -18.59 -0.46 -4.04
N ILE A 66 -18.06 -1.68 -3.83
CA ILE A 66 -16.79 -1.93 -3.13
C ILE A 66 -15.64 -1.15 -3.80
N PHE A 67 -15.76 -0.89 -5.10
CA PHE A 67 -14.77 -0.22 -5.92
C PHE A 67 -15.25 1.17 -6.31
N SER A 68 -14.31 2.11 -6.36
CA SER A 68 -14.58 3.45 -6.86
C SER A 68 -14.54 3.41 -8.39
N THR A 69 -15.41 4.19 -9.03
CA THR A 69 -15.44 4.30 -10.49
C THR A 69 -14.30 5.17 -10.99
N LEU A 70 -13.79 4.86 -12.18
CA LEU A 70 -12.82 5.71 -12.85
C LEU A 70 -13.55 6.96 -13.37
N ASP A 71 -13.01 8.14 -13.05
CA ASP A 71 -13.45 9.41 -13.62
C ASP A 71 -13.05 9.50 -15.09
N VAL A 72 -14.03 9.62 -15.98
CA VAL A 72 -13.85 9.68 -17.45
C VAL A 72 -13.02 10.88 -17.93
N ARG A 73 -12.87 11.93 -17.11
CA ARG A 73 -12.09 13.11 -17.46
C ARG A 73 -10.59 12.86 -17.35
N PHE A 74 -10.18 11.92 -16.52
CA PHE A 74 -8.79 11.64 -16.18
C PHE A 74 -8.20 10.56 -17.09
N THR A 75 -7.92 10.92 -18.34
CA THR A 75 -7.25 10.09 -19.34
C THR A 75 -5.85 10.62 -19.65
N PHE A 76 -4.99 9.81 -20.26
CA PHE A 76 -3.67 10.28 -20.70
C PHE A 76 -3.78 11.43 -21.71
N ASP A 77 -4.77 11.37 -22.62
CA ASP A 77 -4.99 12.40 -23.65
C ASP A 77 -5.31 13.78 -23.06
N ASN A 78 -5.95 13.80 -21.88
CA ASN A 78 -6.30 15.02 -21.16
C ASN A 78 -5.21 15.46 -20.16
N PHE A 79 -4.08 14.74 -20.07
CA PHE A 79 -2.99 15.09 -19.16
C PHE A 79 -1.93 15.93 -19.88
N VAL A 80 -1.72 17.16 -19.41
CA VAL A 80 -0.69 18.05 -19.98
C VAL A 80 0.68 17.68 -19.42
N VAL A 81 1.55 17.18 -20.31
CA VAL A 81 2.93 16.81 -19.99
C VAL A 81 3.85 18.03 -20.05
N GLY A 82 4.72 18.17 -19.06
CA GLY A 82 5.81 19.14 -19.04
C GLY A 82 6.94 18.67 -18.13
N VAL A 83 8.07 19.37 -18.17
CA VAL A 83 9.30 19.00 -17.43
C VAL A 83 9.06 18.58 -15.97
N PRO A 84 8.19 19.24 -15.17
CA PRO A 84 7.99 18.86 -13.77
C PRO A 84 7.26 17.54 -13.55
N ASN A 85 6.50 17.05 -14.54
CA ASN A 85 5.66 15.85 -14.42
C ASN A 85 5.99 14.75 -15.45
N GLU A 86 6.98 14.99 -16.31
CA GLU A 86 7.40 14.10 -17.38
C GLU A 86 7.79 12.71 -16.87
N LEU A 87 8.57 12.64 -15.78
CA LEU A 87 8.97 11.37 -15.18
C LEU A 87 7.77 10.56 -14.67
N ALA A 88 6.83 11.22 -13.97
CA ALA A 88 5.63 10.56 -13.45
C ALA A 88 4.72 10.08 -14.58
N TYR A 89 4.58 10.87 -15.64
CA TYR A 89 3.84 10.50 -16.83
C TYR A 89 4.47 9.30 -17.54
N ALA A 90 5.79 9.31 -17.75
CA ALA A 90 6.51 8.21 -18.40
C ALA A 90 6.38 6.90 -17.61
N ALA A 91 6.54 6.96 -16.28
CA ALA A 91 6.36 5.79 -15.40
C ALA A 91 4.91 5.27 -15.45
N ALA A 92 3.91 6.16 -15.44
CA ALA A 92 2.51 5.79 -15.57
C ALA A 92 2.21 5.12 -16.91
N ARG A 93 2.77 5.63 -18.02
CA ARG A 93 2.65 5.01 -19.35
C ARG A 93 3.28 3.63 -19.39
N ALA A 94 4.50 3.48 -18.87
CA ALA A 94 5.20 2.19 -18.84
C ALA A 94 4.39 1.11 -18.11
N VAL A 95 3.76 1.45 -16.97
CA VAL A 95 2.89 0.52 -16.23
C VAL A 95 1.62 0.20 -17.01
N ALA A 96 0.99 1.21 -17.64
CA ALA A 96 -0.24 1.01 -18.39
C ALA A 96 -0.05 0.18 -19.67
N GLU A 97 1.11 0.31 -20.31
CA GLU A 97 1.51 -0.41 -21.53
C GLU A 97 2.09 -1.79 -21.26
N SER A 98 2.46 -2.09 -20.01
CA SER A 98 3.03 -3.38 -19.65
C SER A 98 2.06 -4.53 -19.92
N THR A 99 2.53 -5.50 -20.69
CA THR A 99 1.85 -6.76 -21.00
C THR A 99 2.15 -7.85 -19.98
N ASP A 100 3.19 -7.67 -19.15
CA ASP A 100 3.61 -8.65 -18.15
C ASP A 100 2.73 -8.57 -16.90
N ALA A 101 2.55 -9.72 -16.25
CA ALA A 101 1.80 -9.81 -15.00
C ALA A 101 2.43 -8.97 -13.87
N VAL A 102 3.74 -8.75 -13.94
CA VAL A 102 4.50 -7.90 -13.01
C VAL A 102 5.38 -6.97 -13.85
N SER A 103 4.96 -5.72 -14.03
CA SER A 103 5.80 -4.72 -14.70
C SER A 103 7.09 -4.50 -13.91
N GLU A 104 8.20 -4.16 -14.57
CA GLU A 104 9.45 -3.75 -13.91
C GLU A 104 9.25 -2.58 -12.91
N SER A 105 8.20 -1.80 -13.10
CA SER A 105 7.80 -0.68 -12.25
C SER A 105 6.71 -1.04 -11.22
N ASN A 106 6.55 -2.31 -10.84
CA ASN A 106 5.61 -2.74 -9.80
C ASN A 106 6.31 -2.84 -8.43
N PRO A 107 5.83 -2.14 -7.38
CA PRO A 107 4.72 -1.18 -7.37
C PRO A 107 5.12 0.20 -7.91
N LEU A 108 4.18 0.85 -8.62
CA LEU A 108 4.32 2.25 -9.01
C LEU A 108 3.80 3.15 -7.90
N PHE A 109 4.69 3.97 -7.34
CA PHE A 109 4.36 4.92 -6.29
C PHE A 109 4.43 6.36 -6.80
N LEU A 110 3.28 7.04 -6.88
CA LEU A 110 3.18 8.44 -7.28
C LEU A 110 3.11 9.35 -6.05
N TYR A 111 4.10 10.23 -5.89
CA TYR A 111 4.19 11.18 -4.77
C TYR A 111 4.37 12.62 -5.26
N GLY A 112 3.79 13.56 -4.52
CA GLY A 112 3.87 14.99 -4.80
C GLY A 112 2.80 15.78 -4.05
N GLY A 113 2.91 17.11 -4.06
CA GLY A 113 1.93 18.02 -3.48
C GLY A 113 0.51 17.88 -4.04
N VAL A 114 -0.43 18.60 -3.44
CA VAL A 114 -1.82 18.64 -3.89
C VAL A 114 -1.93 19.23 -5.30
N GLY A 115 -2.85 18.72 -6.12
CA GLY A 115 -3.09 19.26 -7.47
C GLY A 115 -2.03 18.94 -8.53
N LEU A 116 -0.99 18.15 -8.22
CA LEU A 116 0.07 17.79 -9.17
C LEU A 116 -0.27 16.62 -10.11
N GLY A 117 -1.54 16.21 -10.17
CA GLY A 117 -1.99 15.21 -11.16
C GLY A 117 -1.82 13.73 -10.78
N LYS A 118 -1.52 13.39 -9.52
CA LYS A 118 -1.41 11.99 -9.04
C LYS A 118 -2.65 11.15 -9.34
N THR A 119 -3.83 11.60 -8.88
CA THR A 119 -5.12 10.95 -9.13
C THR A 119 -5.45 10.90 -10.63
N HIS A 120 -5.09 11.94 -11.39
CA HIS A 120 -5.29 11.96 -12.84
C HIS A 120 -4.49 10.84 -13.50
N LEU A 121 -3.18 10.75 -13.23
CA LEU A 121 -2.32 9.71 -13.80
C LEU A 121 -2.78 8.31 -13.39
N MET A 122 -3.19 8.11 -12.14
CA MET A 122 -3.73 6.83 -11.68
C MET A 122 -4.98 6.41 -12.46
N HIS A 123 -5.93 7.32 -12.65
CA HIS A 123 -7.12 7.05 -13.45
C HIS A 123 -6.79 6.81 -14.92
N ALA A 124 -5.82 7.56 -15.47
CA ALA A 124 -5.37 7.42 -16.85
C ALA A 124 -4.80 6.02 -17.12
N ILE A 125 -4.02 5.47 -16.17
CA ILE A 125 -3.56 4.07 -16.21
C ILE A 125 -4.77 3.13 -16.31
N GLY A 126 -5.75 3.27 -15.41
CA GLY A 126 -6.94 2.41 -15.39
C GLY A 126 -7.74 2.45 -16.69
N TRP A 127 -7.96 3.65 -17.25
CA TRP A 127 -8.65 3.82 -18.52
C TRP A 127 -7.89 3.25 -19.69
N TYR A 128 -6.57 3.43 -19.72
CA TYR A 128 -5.73 2.89 -20.79
C TYR A 128 -5.78 1.36 -20.79
N ILE A 129 -5.65 0.74 -19.63
CA ILE A 129 -5.70 -0.72 -19.50
C ILE A 129 -7.07 -1.25 -19.91
N LYS A 130 -8.16 -0.62 -19.45
CA LYS A 130 -9.52 -1.06 -19.78
C LYS A 130 -9.86 -0.94 -21.28
N GLN A 131 -9.31 0.06 -21.96
CA GLN A 131 -9.50 0.25 -23.40
C GLN A 131 -8.69 -0.77 -24.23
N ASN A 132 -7.44 -1.03 -23.84
CA ASN A 132 -6.56 -1.93 -24.59
C ASN A 132 -6.76 -3.41 -24.25
N ASN A 133 -7.21 -3.72 -23.03
CA ASN A 133 -7.51 -5.07 -22.59
C ASN A 133 -8.75 -5.09 -21.68
N PRO A 134 -9.97 -5.14 -22.27
CA PRO A 134 -11.22 -5.14 -21.52
C PRO A 134 -11.39 -6.32 -20.54
N ASN A 135 -10.60 -7.39 -20.71
CA ASN A 135 -10.65 -8.57 -19.84
C ASN A 135 -9.82 -8.40 -18.56
N ARG A 136 -8.90 -7.43 -18.51
CA ARG A 136 -8.12 -7.15 -17.29
C ARG A 136 -9.01 -6.51 -16.23
N LYS A 137 -9.03 -7.10 -15.04
CA LYS A 137 -9.74 -6.61 -13.87
C LYS A 137 -8.91 -5.52 -13.19
N VAL A 138 -9.32 -4.28 -13.42
CA VAL A 138 -8.73 -3.09 -12.80
C VAL A 138 -9.61 -2.63 -11.65
N ILE A 139 -9.02 -2.43 -10.48
CA ILE A 139 -9.71 -1.97 -9.28
C ILE A 139 -9.10 -0.68 -8.78
N TYR A 140 -9.97 0.27 -8.46
CA TYR A 140 -9.63 1.57 -7.90
C TYR A 140 -10.36 1.79 -6.57
N MET A 141 -9.64 2.27 -5.55
CA MET A 141 -10.22 2.69 -4.26
C MET A 141 -9.29 3.64 -3.52
N SER A 142 -9.83 4.43 -2.58
CA SER A 142 -8.99 5.17 -1.64
C SER A 142 -8.43 4.24 -0.56
N ALA A 143 -7.30 4.62 0.03
CA ALA A 143 -6.70 3.91 1.16
C ALA A 143 -7.65 3.79 2.36
N GLU A 144 -8.48 4.81 2.60
CA GLU A 144 -9.51 4.79 3.64
C GLU A 144 -10.57 3.70 3.39
N LYS A 145 -11.09 3.61 2.15
CA LYS A 145 -12.06 2.56 1.77
C LYS A 145 -11.45 1.18 1.90
N PHE A 146 -10.20 1.02 1.47
CA PHE A 146 -9.47 -0.24 1.60
C PHE A 146 -9.40 -0.68 3.07
N MET A 147 -8.97 0.21 3.97
CA MET A 147 -8.88 -0.08 5.40
C MET A 147 -10.25 -0.39 6.01
N TYR A 148 -11.27 0.40 5.69
CA TYR A 148 -12.64 0.14 6.15
C TYR A 148 -13.10 -1.28 5.78
N GLN A 149 -12.89 -1.70 4.53
CA GLN A 149 -13.31 -3.02 4.07
C GLN A 149 -12.52 -4.15 4.72
N PHE A 150 -11.22 -3.94 4.95
CA PHE A 150 -10.39 -4.90 5.66
C PHE A 150 -10.86 -5.09 7.11
N VAL A 151 -11.05 -3.99 7.85
CA VAL A 151 -11.54 -4.02 9.24
C VAL A 151 -12.93 -4.68 9.31
N LYS A 152 -13.81 -4.38 8.35
CA LYS A 152 -15.13 -5.03 8.24
C LYS A 152 -15.00 -6.54 8.03
N ALA A 153 -14.11 -6.98 7.14
CA ALA A 153 -13.87 -8.39 6.88
C ALA A 153 -13.29 -9.11 8.12
N LEU A 154 -12.37 -8.47 8.86
CA LEU A 154 -11.88 -8.98 10.13
C LEU A 154 -13.00 -9.18 11.15
N ARG A 155 -13.84 -8.15 11.35
CA ARG A 155 -14.96 -8.20 12.31
C ARG A 155 -15.96 -9.30 11.97
N ASN A 156 -16.25 -9.48 10.68
CA ASN A 156 -17.19 -10.48 10.20
C ASN A 156 -16.56 -11.88 10.05
N LYS A 157 -15.26 -12.04 10.31
CA LYS A 157 -14.48 -13.28 10.04
C LYS A 157 -14.49 -13.70 8.56
N GLU A 158 -14.57 -12.74 7.66
CA GLU A 158 -14.65 -12.89 6.19
C GLU A 158 -13.32 -12.54 5.50
N VAL A 159 -12.19 -12.57 6.23
CA VAL A 159 -10.86 -12.19 5.70
C VAL A 159 -10.48 -13.01 4.46
N ILE A 160 -10.84 -14.30 4.43
CA ILE A 160 -10.58 -15.17 3.27
C ILE A 160 -11.32 -14.64 2.04
N SER A 161 -12.62 -14.39 2.15
CA SER A 161 -13.44 -13.83 1.07
C SER A 161 -12.94 -12.45 0.63
N PHE A 162 -12.43 -11.64 1.56
CA PHE A 162 -11.79 -10.38 1.25
C PHE A 162 -10.52 -10.59 0.40
N LYS A 163 -9.60 -11.49 0.82
CA LYS A 163 -8.41 -11.82 0.03
C LYS A 163 -8.72 -12.35 -1.36
N GLU A 164 -9.70 -13.24 -1.49
CA GLU A 164 -10.11 -13.80 -2.79
C GLU A 164 -10.60 -12.73 -3.77
N LYS A 165 -11.24 -11.66 -3.28
CA LYS A 165 -11.62 -10.53 -4.13
C LYS A 165 -10.40 -9.88 -4.78
N PHE A 166 -9.31 -9.67 -4.02
CA PHE A 166 -8.08 -9.05 -4.53
C PHE A 166 -7.18 -10.01 -5.32
N ARG A 167 -7.18 -11.32 -5.02
CA ARG A 167 -6.44 -12.31 -5.83
C ARG A 167 -6.92 -12.39 -7.28
N SER A 168 -8.19 -12.08 -7.51
CA SER A 168 -8.76 -12.08 -8.86
C SER A 168 -8.48 -10.80 -9.66
N VAL A 169 -7.73 -9.85 -9.09
CA VAL A 169 -7.48 -8.52 -9.67
C VAL A 169 -6.14 -8.51 -10.40
N ASP A 170 -6.14 -8.01 -11.63
CA ASP A 170 -4.92 -7.86 -12.42
C ASP A 170 -4.18 -6.55 -12.08
N VAL A 171 -4.93 -5.50 -11.68
CA VAL A 171 -4.37 -4.20 -11.30
C VAL A 171 -5.13 -3.60 -10.12
N LEU A 172 -4.41 -3.35 -9.02
CA LEU A 172 -4.93 -2.68 -7.83
C LEU A 172 -4.36 -1.26 -7.75
N MET A 173 -5.24 -0.26 -7.72
CA MET A 173 -4.89 1.15 -7.58
C MET A 173 -5.47 1.68 -6.28
N ILE A 174 -4.59 2.18 -5.41
CA ILE A 174 -4.93 2.75 -4.11
C ILE A 174 -4.52 4.22 -4.09
N ASP A 175 -5.49 5.13 -4.01
CA ASP A 175 -5.25 6.58 -3.92
C ASP A 175 -5.29 7.08 -2.48
N ASP A 176 -4.81 8.29 -2.29
CA ASP A 176 -4.90 9.05 -1.04
C ASP A 176 -4.32 8.35 0.19
N ILE A 177 -3.19 7.66 0.01
CA ILE A 177 -2.47 6.97 1.10
C ILE A 177 -2.08 7.93 2.25
N GLN A 178 -1.97 9.23 1.98
CA GLN A 178 -1.69 10.22 3.02
C GLN A 178 -2.76 10.29 4.11
N PHE A 179 -4.02 9.90 3.86
CA PHE A 179 -5.07 9.96 4.88
C PHE A 179 -4.97 8.83 5.91
N ILE A 180 -4.18 7.79 5.62
CA ILE A 180 -3.86 6.73 6.57
C ILE A 180 -2.49 6.92 7.23
N CYS A 181 -1.62 7.76 6.64
CA CYS A 181 -0.31 8.11 7.20
C CYS A 181 -0.44 9.19 8.29
N GLY A 182 0.30 9.05 9.40
CA GLY A 182 0.32 10.04 10.49
C GLY A 182 -0.41 9.61 11.78
N LYS A 183 -0.97 8.40 11.81
CA LYS A 183 -1.32 7.69 13.05
C LYS A 183 -0.52 6.38 13.04
N ASP A 184 0.57 6.31 13.81
CA ASP A 184 1.56 5.23 13.73
C ASP A 184 0.91 3.83 13.65
N SER A 185 -0.13 3.58 14.45
CA SER A 185 -0.85 2.31 14.44
C SER A 185 -1.67 2.02 13.18
N THR A 186 -2.29 3.02 12.55
CA THR A 186 -3.12 2.83 11.34
C THR A 186 -2.25 2.62 10.09
N GLN A 187 -1.11 3.31 10.05
CA GLN A 187 -0.13 3.16 8.98
C GLN A 187 0.51 1.77 9.02
N GLU A 188 0.96 1.31 10.20
CA GLU A 188 1.50 -0.04 10.38
C GLU A 188 0.49 -1.11 9.95
N GLU A 189 -0.76 -0.99 10.41
CA GLU A 189 -1.83 -1.95 10.06
C GLU A 189 -2.11 -1.99 8.55
N PHE A 190 -2.10 -0.85 7.84
CA PHE A 190 -2.27 -0.85 6.39
C PHE A 190 -1.16 -1.63 5.68
N PHE A 191 0.11 -1.39 6.04
CA PHE A 191 1.24 -2.10 5.41
C PHE A 191 1.19 -3.60 5.70
N HIS A 192 0.85 -3.99 6.92
CA HIS A 192 0.66 -5.41 7.26
C HIS A 192 -0.45 -6.05 6.43
N THR A 193 -1.58 -5.37 6.32
CA THR A 193 -2.74 -5.81 5.53
C THR A 193 -2.42 -5.95 4.05
N PHE A 194 -1.78 -4.93 3.50
CA PHE A 194 -1.41 -4.85 2.09
C PHE A 194 -0.42 -5.94 1.71
N ASN A 195 0.63 -6.16 2.49
CA ASN A 195 1.56 -7.27 2.25
C ASN A 195 0.86 -8.63 2.36
N THR A 196 -0.04 -8.79 3.34
CA THR A 196 -0.83 -10.02 3.52
C THR A 196 -1.81 -10.30 2.36
N LEU A 197 -2.12 -9.29 1.54
CA LEU A 197 -2.91 -9.41 0.31
C LEU A 197 -2.05 -9.64 -0.94
N ILE A 198 -0.81 -9.14 -0.95
CA ILE A 198 0.15 -9.30 -2.06
C ILE A 198 0.88 -10.64 -1.99
N ASP A 199 1.11 -11.18 -0.79
CA ASP A 199 1.62 -12.55 -0.55
C ASP A 199 0.56 -13.64 -0.80
#